data_AF-A0A061RZN8-F1
#
_entry.id   AF-A0A061RZN8-F1
#
_cell.length_a   1.000
_cell.length_b   1.000
_cell.length_c   1.000
_cell.angle_alpha   90.00
_cell.angle_beta   90.00
_cell.angle_gamma   90.00
#
_symmetry.space_group_name_H-M   'P 1'
#
loop_
_entity.id
_entity.type
_entity.pdbx_description
1 polymer ?
#
loop_
_entity_poly.entity_id
_entity_poly.type
_entity_poly.pdbx_seq_one_letter_code
_entity_poly.pdbx_strand_id
1 'polypeptide(L)'
;GYLEGGGPATEPSGWRFDICNKIGMCEFDPVDGISSWFVALWRTRQFRHQVVNRWKTLRITTLRTEIILDIFHSTARLIQNPVRRNFRRWNGTLFQGGFVDNTAQWNYHVRKMENWLVSRLAWMDTAIQEIREVLRGD
;
A
#
# COMPACT_ATOMS: atom_id res chain seq x y z
N GLY A 1 15.00 1.22 19.34
CA GLY A 1 13.72 0.52 19.16
C GLY A 1 13.62 0.08 17.72
N TYR A 2 13.49 -1.22 17.49
CA TYR A 2 13.31 -1.77 16.14
C TYR A 2 11.87 -1.48 15.70
N LEU A 3 11.70 -0.71 14.63
CA LEU A 3 10.40 -0.52 13.99
C LEU A 3 10.00 -1.87 13.39
N GLU A 4 8.91 -2.46 13.87
CA GLU A 4 8.45 -3.76 13.38
C GLU A 4 7.97 -3.66 11.92
N GLY A 5 8.48 -4.58 11.09
CA GLY A 5 7.72 -5.18 10.00
C GLY A 5 8.09 -4.76 8.59
N GLY A 6 8.76 -5.66 7.86
CA GLY A 6 8.66 -5.72 6.41
C GLY A 6 7.39 -6.45 5.99
N GLY A 7 6.51 -5.81 5.24
CA GLY A 7 5.27 -6.42 4.75
C GLY A 7 5.35 -6.66 3.24
N PRO A 8 4.88 -7.82 2.73
CA PRO A 8 4.66 -7.97 1.29
C PRO A 8 3.64 -6.95 0.79
N ALA A 9 3.63 -6.65 -0.51
CA ALA A 9 2.66 -5.71 -1.10
C ALA A 9 1.18 -6.12 -0.91
N THR A 10 0.94 -7.35 -0.46
CA THR A 10 -0.38 -7.88 -0.11
C THR A 10 -0.86 -7.47 1.29
N GLU A 11 0.01 -6.94 2.14
CA GLU A 11 -0.32 -6.43 3.47
C GLU A 11 -0.40 -4.89 3.45
N PRO A 12 -1.36 -4.27 4.16
CA PRO A 12 -1.44 -2.81 4.25
C PRO A 12 -0.37 -2.24 5.20
N SER A 13 0.32 -3.08 5.96
CA SER A 13 1.35 -2.68 6.92
C SER A 13 2.75 -3.07 6.48
N GLY A 14 3.73 -2.44 7.10
CA GLY A 14 5.14 -2.74 6.95
C GLY A 14 5.87 -1.86 5.93
N TRP A 15 7.17 -1.71 6.19
CA TRP A 15 8.10 -1.03 5.31
C TRP A 15 8.71 -2.02 4.36
N ARG A 16 8.63 -1.75 3.05
CA ARG A 16 9.25 -2.61 2.06
C ARG A 16 10.73 -2.86 2.38
N PHE A 17 11.45 -1.81 2.79
CA PHE A 17 12.89 -1.88 3.09
C PHE A 17 13.27 -2.69 4.34
N ASP A 18 12.30 -3.10 5.13
CA ASP A 18 12.50 -4.00 6.26
C ASP A 18 12.17 -5.46 5.91
N ILE A 19 11.92 -5.78 4.63
CA ILE A 19 11.57 -7.15 4.20
C ILE A 19 12.63 -8.18 4.57
N CYS A 20 13.91 -7.81 4.52
CA CYS A 20 15.02 -8.70 4.90
C CYS A 20 15.21 -8.85 6.42
N ASN A 21 14.50 -8.06 7.24
CA ASN A 21 14.47 -8.27 8.69
C ASN A 21 13.57 -9.45 9.08
N LYS A 22 12.75 -9.96 8.15
CA LYS A 22 11.95 -11.18 8.34
C LYS A 22 12.68 -12.39 7.75
N ILE A 23 12.85 -13.43 8.57
CA ILE A 23 13.44 -14.72 8.16
C ILE A 23 12.65 -15.29 6.98
N GLY A 24 13.35 -15.65 5.89
CA GLY A 24 12.77 -16.30 4.72
C GLY A 24 12.02 -15.38 3.74
N MET A 25 11.94 -14.07 4.00
CA MET A 25 11.26 -13.13 3.08
C MET A 25 12.20 -12.43 2.08
N CYS A 26 13.51 -12.55 2.26
CA CYS A 26 14.53 -11.93 1.43
C CYS A 26 15.51 -13.00 0.94
N GLU A 27 14.96 -14.01 0.27
CA GLU A 27 15.73 -15.09 -0.35
C GLU A 27 16.53 -14.58 -1.57
N PHE A 28 16.03 -13.55 -2.24
CA PHE A 28 16.70 -12.78 -3.27
C PHE A 28 16.36 -11.28 -3.11
N ASP A 29 17.34 -10.38 -3.29
CA ASP A 29 17.07 -8.94 -3.41
C ASP A 29 16.10 -8.77 -4.59
N PRO A 30 14.91 -8.16 -4.41
CA PRO A 30 13.99 -8.01 -5.51
C PRO A 30 14.68 -7.20 -6.63
N VAL A 31 14.54 -7.63 -7.88
CA VAL A 31 15.28 -7.10 -9.04
C VAL A 31 15.01 -5.60 -9.28
N ASP A 32 13.92 -5.07 -8.73
CA ASP A 32 13.57 -3.64 -8.71
C ASP A 32 14.20 -2.87 -7.53
N GLY A 33 15.01 -3.55 -6.71
CA GLY A 33 15.97 -3.04 -5.73
C GLY A 33 15.34 -2.15 -4.67
N ILE A 34 15.25 -2.63 -3.44
CA ILE A 34 15.24 -1.66 -2.33
C ILE A 34 16.63 -1.08 -2.31
N SER A 35 16.77 0.03 -3.01
CA SER A 35 18.09 0.49 -3.36
C SER A 35 18.86 0.74 -2.07
N SER A 36 20.03 0.13 -1.94
CA SER A 36 20.87 0.22 -0.74
C SER A 36 21.13 1.68 -0.30
N TRP A 37 21.12 2.61 -1.25
CA TRP A 37 21.15 4.05 -1.00
C TRP A 37 19.95 4.56 -0.19
N PHE A 38 18.74 4.06 -0.43
CA PHE A 38 17.54 4.45 0.32
C PHE A 38 17.64 3.96 1.77
N VAL A 39 18.10 2.72 1.97
CA VAL A 39 18.35 2.17 3.31
C VAL A 39 19.40 3.00 4.05
N ALA A 40 20.48 3.40 3.36
CA ALA A 40 21.49 4.26 3.92
C ALA A 40 20.92 5.64 4.32
N LEU A 41 20.11 6.28 3.47
CA LEU A 41 19.43 7.52 3.79
C LEU A 41 18.48 7.36 4.98
N TRP A 42 17.69 6.28 5.03
CA TRP A 42 16.74 6.00 6.10
C TRP A 42 17.36 5.92 7.49
N ARG A 43 18.62 5.45 7.58
CA ARG A 43 19.37 5.42 8.85
C ARG A 43 19.69 6.82 9.38
N THR A 44 19.76 7.83 8.52
CA THR A 44 20.08 9.19 8.94
C THR A 44 18.90 9.85 9.67
N ARG A 45 19.21 10.60 10.74
CA ARG A 45 18.20 11.38 11.49
C ARG A 45 17.55 12.44 10.59
N GLN A 46 18.36 13.14 9.79
CA GLN A 46 17.91 14.23 8.92
C GLN A 46 16.88 13.74 7.88
N PHE A 47 17.14 12.62 7.22
CA PHE A 47 16.19 12.08 6.23
C PHE A 47 14.87 11.66 6.88
N ARG A 48 14.91 11.00 8.04
CA ARG A 48 13.69 10.62 8.78
C ARG A 48 12.85 11.86 9.16
N HIS A 49 13.47 12.97 9.57
CA HIS A 49 12.77 14.24 9.77
C HIS A 49 12.10 14.75 8.48
N GLN A 50 12.81 14.70 7.34
CA GLN A 50 12.25 15.11 6.05
C GLN A 50 11.05 14.25 5.65
N VAL A 51 11.13 12.93 5.87
CA VAL A 51 10.02 12.00 5.60
C VAL A 51 8.80 12.34 6.46
N VAL A 52 8.98 12.56 7.77
CA VAL A 52 7.89 12.94 8.68
C VAL A 52 7.21 14.24 8.20
N ASN A 53 8.00 15.24 7.83
CA ASN A 53 7.47 16.52 7.37
C ASN A 53 6.75 16.38 6.02
N ARG A 54 7.36 15.67 5.07
CA ARG A 54 6.77 15.42 3.75
C ARG A 54 5.46 14.64 3.85
N TRP A 55 5.41 13.62 4.71
CA TRP A 55 4.19 12.85 4.94
C TRP A 55 3.06 13.73 5.44
N LYS A 56 3.31 14.58 6.46
CA LYS A 56 2.29 15.53 6.97
C LYS A 56 1.78 16.46 5.87
N THR A 57 2.67 17.03 5.06
CA THR A 57 2.28 17.89 3.93
C THR A 57 1.40 17.15 2.93
N LEU A 58 1.77 15.91 2.58
CA LEU A 58 1.02 15.11 1.63
C LEU A 58 -0.35 14.69 2.20
N ARG A 59 -0.43 14.33 3.49
CA ARG A 59 -1.68 13.88 4.12
C ARG A 59 -2.74 14.96 4.27
N ILE A 60 -2.36 16.23 4.25
CA ILE A 60 -3.32 17.35 4.18
C ILE A 60 -3.61 17.81 2.74
N THR A 61 -2.85 17.33 1.76
CA THR A 61 -2.99 17.69 0.34
C THR A 61 -3.35 16.46 -0.50
N THR A 62 -2.43 15.97 -1.32
CA THR A 62 -2.68 14.98 -2.38
C THR A 62 -2.97 13.57 -1.88
N LEU A 63 -2.50 13.23 -0.67
CA LEU A 63 -2.70 11.91 -0.07
C LEU A 63 -3.81 11.90 0.98
N ARG A 64 -4.70 12.90 1.02
CA ARG A 64 -5.92 12.84 1.85
C ARG A 64 -6.74 11.61 1.48
N THR A 65 -7.36 10.99 2.48
CA THR A 65 -8.09 9.72 2.28
C THR A 65 -9.21 9.90 1.25
N GLU A 66 -9.93 11.01 1.33
CA GLU A 66 -11.01 11.34 0.39
C GLU A 66 -10.50 11.48 -1.05
N ILE A 67 -9.36 12.15 -1.26
CA ILE A 67 -8.77 12.34 -2.60
C ILE A 67 -8.35 10.98 -3.20
N ILE A 68 -7.71 10.12 -2.39
CA ILE A 68 -7.28 8.79 -2.84
C ILE A 68 -8.50 7.92 -3.18
N LEU A 69 -9.54 7.95 -2.36
CA LEU A 69 -10.78 7.20 -2.61
C LEU A 69 -11.54 7.74 -3.82
N ASP A 70 -11.56 9.06 -4.04
CA ASP A 70 -12.18 9.66 -5.22
C ASP A 70 -11.48 9.21 -6.51
N ILE A 71 -10.14 9.17 -6.51
CA ILE A 71 -9.36 8.64 -7.65
C ILE A 71 -9.70 7.16 -7.87
N PHE A 72 -9.75 6.36 -6.80
CA PHE A 72 -10.08 4.94 -6.89
C PHE A 72 -11.50 4.70 -7.44
N HIS A 73 -12.50 5.36 -6.87
CA HIS A 73 -13.90 5.23 -7.27
C HIS A 73 -14.18 5.80 -8.66
N SER A 74 -13.56 6.91 -9.04
CA SER A 74 -13.67 7.44 -10.41
C SER A 74 -13.06 6.49 -11.44
N THR A 75 -11.90 5.90 -11.13
CA THR A 75 -11.28 4.88 -11.99
C THR A 75 -12.13 3.63 -12.10
N ALA A 76 -12.64 3.10 -10.98
CA ALA A 76 -13.52 1.93 -10.97
C ALA A 76 -14.79 2.14 -11.80
N ARG A 77 -15.39 3.34 -11.72
CA ARG A 77 -16.54 3.74 -12.54
C ARG A 77 -16.18 3.82 -14.02
N LEU A 78 -15.05 4.45 -14.35
CA LEU A 78 -14.58 4.60 -15.73
C LEU A 78 -14.45 3.24 -16.44
N ILE A 79 -13.97 2.22 -15.74
CA ILE A 79 -13.74 0.89 -16.32
C ILE A 79 -14.93 -0.07 -16.18
N GLN A 80 -16.05 0.35 -15.58
CA GLN A 80 -17.17 -0.56 -15.31
C GLN A 80 -17.74 -1.21 -16.59
N ASN A 81 -17.85 -0.43 -17.67
CA ASN A 81 -18.34 -0.92 -18.96
C ASN A 81 -17.39 -1.93 -19.63
N PRO A 82 -16.09 -1.64 -19.82
CA PRO A 82 -15.15 -2.64 -20.33
C PRO A 82 -15.09 -3.91 -19.47
N VAL A 83 -15.13 -3.78 -18.15
CA VAL A 83 -15.18 -4.91 -17.22
C VAL A 83 -16.40 -5.81 -17.49
N ARG A 84 -17.59 -5.24 -17.60
CA ARG A 84 -18.82 -6.00 -17.94
C ARG A 84 -18.74 -6.67 -19.30
N ARG A 85 -18.14 -6.04 -20.30
CA ARG A 85 -17.93 -6.68 -21.61
C ARG A 85 -17.00 -7.89 -21.50
N ASN A 86 -15.94 -7.78 -20.71
CA ASN A 86 -15.01 -8.88 -20.47
C ASN A 86 -15.67 -10.05 -19.75
N PHE A 87 -16.53 -9.79 -18.76
CA PHE A 87 -17.27 -10.87 -18.08
C PHE A 87 -18.19 -11.65 -19.02
N ARG A 88 -18.79 -10.99 -20.01
CA ARG A 88 -19.58 -11.69 -21.04
C ARG A 88 -18.70 -12.50 -21.99
N ARG A 89 -17.58 -11.93 -22.44
CA ARG A 89 -16.68 -12.56 -23.42
C ARG A 89 -15.89 -13.73 -22.84
N TRP A 90 -15.47 -13.64 -21.58
CA TRP A 90 -14.50 -14.54 -20.94
C TRP A 90 -15.07 -15.18 -19.67
N ASN A 91 -16.38 -15.38 -19.60
CA ASN A 91 -17.08 -15.77 -18.37
C ASN A 91 -16.45 -16.99 -17.67
N GLY A 92 -16.11 -18.04 -18.42
CA GLY A 92 -15.51 -19.28 -17.89
C GLY A 92 -14.00 -19.21 -17.61
N THR A 93 -13.30 -18.17 -18.08
CA THR A 93 -11.85 -18.00 -17.86
C THR A 93 -11.56 -17.07 -16.68
N LEU A 94 -12.39 -16.04 -16.48
CA LEU A 94 -12.19 -15.03 -15.43
C LEU A 94 -12.78 -15.44 -14.08
N PHE A 95 -13.77 -16.34 -14.08
CA PHE A 95 -14.42 -16.79 -12.87
C PHE A 95 -13.52 -17.77 -12.11
N GLN A 96 -13.16 -17.42 -10.87
CA GLN A 96 -12.23 -18.22 -10.06
C GLN A 96 -12.94 -19.14 -9.06
N GLY A 97 -14.26 -19.26 -9.13
CA GLY A 97 -15.06 -19.98 -8.12
C GLY A 97 -15.23 -19.18 -6.83
N GLY A 98 -16.09 -19.65 -5.92
CA GLY A 98 -16.33 -19.01 -4.62
C GLY A 98 -17.20 -17.74 -4.63
N PHE A 99 -17.69 -17.32 -5.80
CA PHE A 99 -18.65 -16.22 -5.97
C PHE A 99 -19.87 -16.69 -6.77
N VAL A 100 -20.97 -15.96 -6.71
CA VAL A 100 -22.17 -16.27 -7.52
C VAL A 100 -21.97 -15.96 -9.01
N ASP A 101 -21.20 -14.92 -9.33
CA ASP A 101 -20.83 -14.56 -10.70
C ASP A 101 -19.56 -13.67 -10.73
N ASN A 102 -19.10 -13.34 -11.94
CA ASN A 102 -17.97 -12.43 -12.15
C ASN A 102 -18.22 -11.01 -11.60
N THR A 103 -19.48 -10.57 -11.51
CA THR A 103 -19.84 -9.24 -10.98
C THR A 103 -19.64 -9.19 -9.46
N ALA A 104 -20.08 -10.23 -8.74
CA ALA A 104 -19.88 -10.38 -7.32
C ALA A 104 -18.39 -10.49 -6.97
N GLN A 105 -17.62 -11.28 -7.74
CA GLN A 105 -16.16 -11.37 -7.61
C GLN A 105 -15.50 -9.99 -7.79
N TRP A 106 -15.86 -9.26 -8.85
CA TRP A 106 -15.35 -7.91 -9.09
C TRP A 106 -15.64 -6.94 -7.95
N ASN A 107 -16.90 -6.85 -7.51
CA ASN A 107 -17.30 -5.95 -6.44
C ASN A 107 -16.57 -6.27 -5.14
N TYR A 108 -16.38 -7.56 -4.84
CA TYR A 108 -15.59 -8.00 -3.69
C TYR A 108 -14.14 -7.51 -3.78
N HIS A 109 -13.46 -7.68 -4.92
CA HIS A 109 -12.08 -7.25 -5.07
C HIS A 109 -11.91 -5.73 -5.10
N VAL A 110 -12.86 -4.99 -5.69
CA VAL A 110 -12.90 -3.52 -5.61
C VAL A 110 -12.98 -3.08 -4.15
N ARG A 111 -13.90 -3.66 -3.37
CA ARG A 111 -14.03 -3.34 -1.94
C ARG A 111 -12.78 -3.75 -1.15
N LYS A 112 -12.17 -4.89 -1.48
CA LYS A 112 -10.94 -5.35 -0.84
C LYS A 112 -9.79 -4.37 -1.08
N MET A 113 -9.65 -3.86 -2.30
CA MET A 113 -8.64 -2.85 -2.65
C MET A 113 -8.90 -1.51 -1.95
N GLU A 114 -10.15 -1.06 -1.90
CA GLU A 114 -10.55 0.14 -1.15
C GLU A 114 -10.15 0.03 0.33
N ASN A 115 -10.51 -1.08 0.98
CA ASN A 115 -10.16 -1.34 2.38
C ASN A 115 -8.65 -1.36 2.57
N TRP A 116 -7.91 -1.99 1.66
CA TRP A 116 -6.44 -2.03 1.72
C TRP A 116 -5.84 -0.61 1.64
N LEU A 117 -6.34 0.25 0.75
CA LEU A 117 -5.87 1.64 0.63
C LEU A 117 -6.09 2.43 1.92
N VAL A 118 -7.27 2.33 2.52
CA VAL A 118 -7.61 3.00 3.78
C VAL A 118 -6.71 2.48 4.91
N SER A 119 -6.58 1.16 5.04
CA SER A 119 -5.72 0.54 6.05
C SER A 119 -4.25 0.93 5.86
N ARG A 120 -3.77 1.04 4.61
CA ARG A 120 -2.39 1.45 4.33
C ARG A 120 -2.13 2.89 4.76
N LEU A 121 -3.03 3.81 4.44
CA LEU A 121 -2.92 5.21 4.85
C LEU A 121 -2.91 5.34 6.38
N ALA A 122 -3.82 4.64 7.06
CA ALA A 122 -3.90 4.63 8.51
C ALA A 122 -2.64 4.04 9.16
N TRP A 123 -2.13 2.92 8.62
CA TRP A 123 -0.87 2.34 9.11
C TRP A 123 0.30 3.30 8.92
N MET A 124 0.41 3.94 7.76
CA MET A 124 1.48 4.92 7.52
C MET A 124 1.38 6.13 8.45
N ASP A 125 0.18 6.60 8.78
CA ASP A 125 -0.02 7.68 9.76
C ASP A 125 0.56 7.30 11.13
N THR A 126 0.30 6.08 11.60
CA THR A 126 0.86 5.55 12.84
C THR A 126 2.37 5.37 12.78
N ALA A 127 2.88 4.67 11.76
CA ALA A 127 4.31 4.38 11.61
C ALA A 127 5.17 5.65 11.51
N ILE A 128 4.68 6.68 10.80
CA ILE A 128 5.37 7.97 10.72
C ILE A 128 5.33 8.73 12.05
N GLN A 129 4.23 8.60 12.81
CA GLN A 129 4.12 9.22 14.13
C GLN A 129 5.07 8.55 15.14
N GLU A 130 5.24 7.23 15.09
CA GLU A 130 6.25 6.51 15.89
C GLU A 130 7.67 7.01 15.59
N ILE A 131 8.01 7.16 14.30
CA ILE A 131 9.31 7.73 13.88
C ILE A 131 9.50 9.11 14.49
N ARG A 132 8.46 9.95 14.49
CA ARG A 132 8.52 11.30 15.07
C ARG A 132 8.79 11.26 16.57
N GLU A 133 8.20 10.34 17.32
CA GLU A 133 8.46 10.22 18.76
C GLU A 133 9.88 9.77 19.06
N VAL A 134 10.41 8.80 18.30
CA VAL A 134 11.84 8.41 18.41
C VAL A 134 12.74 9.62 18.18
N LEU A 135 12.49 10.41 17.13
CA LEU A 135 13.29 11.59 16.80
C LEU A 135 13.23 12.72 17.84
N ARG A 136 12.26 12.70 18.78
CA ARG A 136 12.13 13.67 19.87
C ARG A 136 12.83 13.22 21.16
N GLY A 137 12.94 11.91 21.36
CA GLY A 137 13.61 11.31 22.51
C GLY A 137 15.14 11.24 22.38
N ASP A 138 15.65 11.37 21.15
CA ASP A 138 17.09 11.45 20.81
C ASP A 138 17.62 12.90 20.80
#